data_AF-A0A924UZC5-F1
#
_entry.id   AF-A0A924UZC5-F1
#
_cell.length_a   1.000
_cell.length_b   1.000
_cell.length_c   1.000
_cell.angle_alpha   90.00
_cell.angle_beta   90.00
_cell.angle_gamma   90.00
#
_symmetry.space_group_name_H-M   'P 1'
#
loop_
_entity.id
_entity.type
_entity.pdbx_description
1 polymer ?
#
loop_
_entity_poly.entity_id
_entity_poly.type
_entity_poly.pdbx_seq_one_letter_code
_entity_poly.pdbx_strand_id
1 'polypeptide(L)'
;MDDVKVHYNASAPAQLNAHAYAQGADIHLAHGQEKHLPNEAWHVLQQTQGRVQPTMQKEGIEDINEDTELEKEADVMGTRAAGGLVL
;
A
#
# COMPACT_ATOMS: atom_id res chain seq x y z
N MET A 1 7.31 -14.82 2.19
CA MET A 1 7.00 -13.48 2.75
C MET A 1 8.28 -12.71 3.05
N ASP A 2 9.46 -13.32 2.93
CA ASP A 2 10.77 -12.66 3.13
C ASP A 2 11.10 -11.55 2.11
N ASP A 3 10.26 -11.38 1.09
CA ASP A 3 10.46 -10.39 0.03
C ASP A 3 9.87 -9.01 0.38
N VAL A 4 8.97 -8.90 1.36
CA VAL A 4 8.33 -7.62 1.71
C VAL A 4 9.14 -6.85 2.75
N LYS A 5 9.50 -5.61 2.44
CA LYS A 5 10.24 -4.70 3.33
C LYS A 5 9.34 -3.57 3.79
N VAL A 6 9.28 -3.36 5.11
CA VAL A 6 8.51 -2.25 5.70
C VAL A 6 9.45 -1.19 6.23
N HIS A 7 9.35 0.00 5.66
CA HIS A 7 10.09 1.20 6.05
C HIS A 7 9.22 2.04 6.98
N TYR A 8 9.40 1.85 8.28
CA TYR A 8 8.71 2.64 9.32
C TYR A 8 9.32 4.04 9.45
N ASN A 9 8.49 5.02 9.82
CA ASN A 9 8.91 6.42 9.99
C ASN A 9 9.59 7.01 8.75
N ALA A 10 9.19 6.55 7.57
CA ALA A 10 9.76 6.98 6.31
C ALA A 10 9.37 8.43 6.00
N SER A 11 10.31 9.21 5.48
CA SER A 11 10.04 10.57 4.98
C SER A 11 9.43 10.57 3.57
N ALA A 12 9.53 9.47 2.84
CA ALA A 12 9.09 9.37 1.45
C ALA A 12 7.59 9.63 1.23
N PRO A 13 6.65 9.11 2.05
CA PRO A 13 5.22 9.37 1.85
C PRO A 13 4.87 10.88 1.88
N ALA A 14 5.57 11.68 2.68
CA ALA A 14 5.34 13.12 2.76
C ALA A 14 5.65 13.87 1.44
N GLN A 15 6.61 13.38 0.65
CA GLN A 15 6.95 13.95 -0.66
C GLN A 15 5.81 13.81 -1.67
N LEU A 16 4.87 12.91 -1.39
CA LEU A 16 3.76 12.53 -2.25
C LEU A 16 2.41 13.02 -1.71
N ASN A 17 2.43 13.71 -0.56
CA ASN A 17 1.25 14.04 0.25
C ASN A 17 0.45 12.79 0.66
N ALA A 18 1.14 11.69 0.97
CA ALA A 18 0.55 10.42 1.39
C ALA A 18 0.92 10.06 2.85
N HIS A 19 0.11 9.18 3.46
CA HIS A 19 0.41 8.61 4.78
C HIS A 19 1.25 7.34 4.70
N ALA A 20 1.06 6.56 3.64
CA ALA A 20 1.80 5.36 3.32
C ALA A 20 1.70 5.08 1.82
N TYR A 21 2.55 4.20 1.30
CA TYR A 21 2.39 3.59 -0.02
C TYR A 21 3.17 2.28 -0.13
N ALA A 22 2.73 1.41 -1.04
CA ALA A 22 3.46 0.22 -1.50
C ALA A 22 4.03 0.42 -2.91
N GLN A 23 5.28 0.02 -3.12
CA GLN A 23 5.94 0.02 -4.42
C GLN A 23 6.75 -1.27 -4.57
N GLY A 24 6.29 -2.15 -5.47
CA GLY A 24 6.84 -3.49 -5.61
C GLY A 24 6.68 -4.28 -4.31
N ALA A 25 7.80 -4.60 -3.67
CA ALA A 25 7.81 -5.32 -2.39
C ALA A 25 8.16 -4.42 -1.19
N ASP A 26 8.29 -3.10 -1.41
CA ASP A 26 8.59 -2.13 -0.37
C ASP A 26 7.32 -1.40 0.07
N ILE A 27 7.11 -1.28 1.38
CA ILE A 27 6.03 -0.52 2.01
C ILE A 27 6.66 0.63 2.79
N HIS A 28 6.25 1.85 2.53
CA HIS A 28 6.73 3.04 3.24
C HIS A 28 5.61 3.60 4.11
N LEU A 29 5.84 3.70 5.43
CA LEU A 29 4.88 4.23 6.38
C LEU A 29 5.42 5.53 6.97
N ALA A 30 4.64 6.61 6.92
CA ALA A 30 4.99 7.83 7.63
C ALA A 30 4.96 7.60 9.15
N HIS A 31 5.59 8.50 9.90
CA HIS A 31 5.63 8.43 11.36
C HIS A 31 4.22 8.36 11.96
N GLY A 32 3.93 7.32 12.77
CA GLY A 32 2.64 7.11 13.42
C GLY A 32 1.51 6.63 12.51
N GLN A 33 1.82 6.16 11.29
CA GLN A 33 0.85 5.69 10.30
C GLN A 33 0.84 4.15 10.14
N GLU A 34 1.27 3.41 11.16
CA GLU A 34 1.36 1.94 11.13
C GLU A 34 0.01 1.25 10.89
N LYS A 35 -1.10 1.93 11.20
CA LYS A 35 -2.46 1.48 10.90
C LYS A 35 -2.72 1.21 9.42
N HIS A 36 -1.93 1.79 8.51
CA HIS A 36 -2.05 1.60 7.07
C HIS A 36 -1.36 0.32 6.59
N LEU A 37 -0.48 -0.29 7.39
CA LEU A 37 0.30 -1.45 6.99
C LEU A 37 -0.55 -2.62 6.44
N PRO A 38 -1.70 -2.99 7.02
CA PRO A 38 -2.53 -4.07 6.46
C PRO A 38 -3.06 -3.75 5.06
N ASN A 39 -3.38 -2.48 4.80
CA ASN A 39 -3.83 -2.01 3.49
C ASN A 39 -2.69 -2.10 2.46
N GLU A 40 -1.54 -1.53 2.79
CA GLU A 40 -0.36 -1.56 1.91
C GLU A 40 0.15 -2.97 1.63
N ALA A 41 0.06 -3.88 2.61
CA ALA A 41 0.41 -5.28 2.40
C ALA A 41 -0.50 -5.97 1.38
N TRP A 42 -1.76 -5.54 1.28
CA TRP A 42 -2.67 -6.02 0.23
C TRP A 42 -2.32 -5.44 -1.13
N HIS A 43 -1.93 -4.18 -1.21
CA HIS A 43 -1.42 -3.58 -2.45
C HIS A 43 -0.21 -4.33 -3.00
N VAL A 44 0.73 -4.74 -2.15
CA VAL A 44 1.86 -5.60 -2.57
C VAL A 44 1.35 -6.91 -3.20
N LEU A 45 0.33 -7.55 -2.61
CA LEU A 45 -0.25 -8.75 -3.19
C LEU A 45 -0.90 -8.48 -4.56
N GLN A 46 -1.64 -7.38 -4.70
CA GLN A 46 -2.24 -6.99 -5.99
C GLN A 46 -1.17 -6.71 -7.06
N GLN A 47 -0.06 -6.06 -6.70
CA GLN A 47 1.08 -5.81 -7.59
C GLN A 47 1.70 -7.13 -8.05
N THR A 48 1.97 -8.07 -7.13
CA THR A 48 2.52 -9.40 -7.47
C THR A 48 1.56 -10.26 -8.31
N GLN A 49 0.25 -10.05 -8.18
CA GLN A 49 -0.77 -10.70 -9.03
C GLN A 49 -0.86 -10.09 -10.44
N GLY A 50 -0.13 -9.01 -10.73
CA GLY A 50 -0.18 -8.31 -12.01
C GLY A 50 -1.53 -7.60 -12.26
N ARG A 51 -2.28 -7.31 -11.19
CA ARG A 51 -3.60 -6.65 -11.29
C ARG A 51 -3.48 -5.13 -11.33
N VAL A 52 -2.37 -4.59 -10.82
CA VAL A 52 -2.07 -3.17 -10.80
C VAL A 52 -1.51 -2.79 -12.16
N GLN A 53 -2.25 -1.96 -12.90
CA GLN A 53 -1.73 -1.29 -14.09
C GLN A 53 -1.38 0.14 -13.69
N PRO A 54 -0.15 0.63 -13.91
CA PRO A 54 0.20 2.00 -13.57
C PRO A 54 -0.64 2.96 -14.41
N THR A 55 -1.61 3.63 -13.79
CA THR A 55 -2.47 4.63 -14.44
C THR A 55 -1.85 6.03 -14.34
N MET A 56 -0.88 6.21 -13.45
CA MET A 56 -0.16 7.45 -13.25
C MET A 56 1.33 7.16 -12.96
N GLN A 57 2.21 7.96 -13.56
CA GLN A 57 3.61 8.03 -13.15
C GLN A 57 3.85 9.40 -12.51
N LYS A 58 4.22 9.40 -11.23
CA LYS A 58 4.78 10.57 -10.54
C LYS A 58 6.27 10.32 -10.41
N GLU A 59 7.10 11.37 -10.53
CA GLU A 59 8.56 11.21 -10.42
C GLU A 59 8.94 10.39 -9.17
N GLY A 60 9.51 9.20 -9.40
CA GLY A 60 9.97 8.29 -8.35
C GLY A 60 8.97 7.21 -7.90
N ILE A 61 7.69 7.28 -8.26
CA ILE A 61 6.73 6.17 -8.05
C ILE A 61 6.27 5.63 -9.39
N GLU A 62 6.74 4.44 -9.69
CA GLU A 62 6.25 3.57 -10.73
C GLU A 62 5.26 2.62 -10.02
N ASP A 63 4.02 2.51 -10.49
CA ASP A 63 2.94 1.64 -9.94
C ASP A 63 1.85 2.29 -9.06
N ILE A 64 1.57 3.59 -9.24
CA ILE A 64 0.33 4.18 -8.71
C ILE A 64 -0.85 3.70 -9.56
N ASN A 65 -1.85 3.09 -8.92
CA ASN A 65 -3.12 2.71 -9.53
C ASN A 65 -4.27 3.35 -8.76
N GLU A 66 -5.21 3.98 -9.47
CA GLU A 66 -6.38 4.67 -8.88
C GLU A 66 -7.68 3.86 -9.07
N ASP A 67 -7.59 2.56 -9.33
CA ASP A 67 -8.76 1.69 -9.44
C ASP A 67 -9.46 1.55 -8.07
N THR A 68 -10.62 2.20 -7.96
CA THR A 68 -11.42 2.24 -6.74
C THR A 68 -11.87 0.86 -6.24
N GLU A 69 -12.01 -0.13 -7.11
CA GLU A 69 -12.39 -1.49 -6.69
C GLU A 69 -11.21 -2.22 -6.06
N LEU A 70 -9.98 -1.98 -6.54
CA LEU A 70 -8.77 -2.53 -5.94
C LEU A 70 -8.46 -1.88 -4.59
N GLU A 71 -8.68 -0.57 -4.44
CA GLU A 71 -8.59 0.13 -3.15
C GLU A 71 -9.58 -0.42 -2.14
N LYS A 72 -10.85 -0.60 -2.54
CA LYS A 72 -11.88 -1.17 -1.66
C LYS A 72 -11.56 -2.60 -1.24
N GLU A 73 -11.01 -3.41 -2.14
CA GLU A 73 -10.53 -4.75 -1.80
C GLU A 73 -9.41 -4.70 -0.76
N ALA A 74 -8.47 -3.77 -0.92
CA ALA A 74 -7.36 -3.55 0.01
C ALA A 74 -7.86 -3.13 1.40
N ASP A 75 -8.83 -2.23 1.49
CA ASP A 75 -9.46 -1.84 2.75
C ASP A 75 -10.12 -3.03 3.46
N VAL A 76 -10.90 -3.83 2.72
CA VAL A 76 -11.61 -4.99 3.27
C VAL A 76 -10.63 -6.05 3.75
N MET A 77 -9.62 -6.37 2.93
CA MET A 77 -8.66 -7.40 3.25
C MET A 77 -7.66 -6.96 4.31
N GLY A 78 -7.26 -5.69 4.31
CA GLY A 78 -6.47 -5.07 5.37
C GLY A 78 -7.19 -5.09 6.71
N THR A 79 -8.49 -4.76 6.73
CA THR A 79 -9.33 -4.85 7.93
C THR A 79 -9.40 -6.29 8.45
N ARG A 80 -9.63 -7.27 7.56
CA ARG A 80 -9.66 -8.69 7.92
C ARG A 80 -8.31 -9.16 8.48
N ALA A 81 -7.21 -8.75 7.86
CA ALA A 81 -5.85 -9.09 8.29
C ALA A 81 -5.50 -8.49 9.65
N ALA A 82 -6.00 -7.29 9.95
CA ALA A 82 -5.86 -6.65 11.26
C ALA A 82 -6.75 -7.29 12.36
N GLY A 83 -7.54 -8.31 12.04
CA GLY A 83 -8.51 -8.92 12.95
C GLY A 83 -9.77 -8.09 13.17
N GLY A 84 -10.01 -7.08 12.34
CA GLY A 84 -11.24 -6.30 12.33
C GLY A 84 -12.41 -7.08 11.72
N LEU A 85 -13.59 -6.94 12.32
CA LEU A 85 -14.82 -7.43 11.73
C LEU A 85 -15.19 -6.51 10.55
N VAL A 86 -15.43 -7.07 9.37
CA VAL A 86 -16.06 -6.33 8.26
C VAL A 86 -17.55 -6.19 8.63
N LEU A 87 -17.97 -4.99 9.01
CA LEU A 87 -19.37 -4.66 9.33
C LEU A 87 -20.19 -4.41 8.07
#